data_AF-A0A3S1HC90-F1
#
_entry.id   AF-A0A3S1HC90-F1
#
_cell.length_a   1.000
_cell.length_b   1.000
_cell.length_c   1.000
_cell.angle_alpha   90.00
_cell.angle_beta   90.00
_cell.angle_gamma   90.00
#
_symmetry.space_group_name_H-M   'P 1'
#
loop_
_entity.id
_entity.type
_entity.pdbx_description
1 polymer ?
#
loop_
_entity_poly.entity_id
_entity_poly.type
_entity_poly.pdbx_seq_one_letter_code
_entity_poly.pdbx_strand_id
1 'polypeptide(L)' 'HHFCSGRFFAREQMCLAVGLLLERFPDLRLVPGKQPVFRGWEFRAPATLHVEFGANS' A
#
# COMPACT_ATOMS: atom_id res chain seq x y z
N HIS A 1 16.82 3.53 23.88
CA HIS A 1 17.51 2.91 22.72
C HIS A 1 16.62 1.80 22.16
N HIS A 2 15.54 2.16 21.46
CA HIS A 2 14.59 1.20 20.86
C HIS A 2 14.41 1.57 19.39
N PHE A 3 15.35 1.10 18.59
CA PHE A 3 15.24 1.16 17.15
C PHE A 3 14.62 -0.15 16.65
N CYS A 4 13.69 -0.06 15.70
CA CYS A 4 13.08 -1.25 15.10
C CYS A 4 14.15 -2.04 14.34
N SER A 5 14.54 -3.20 14.88
CA SER A 5 15.47 -4.13 14.24
C SER A 5 14.99 -4.58 12.87
N GLY A 6 13.68 -4.59 12.64
CA GLY A 6 13.05 -4.94 11.36
C GLY A 6 13.04 -3.85 10.30
N ARG A 7 13.56 -2.64 10.57
CA ARG A 7 13.42 -1.49 9.65
C ARG A 7 13.97 -1.76 8.24
N PHE A 8 15.15 -2.37 8.14
CA PHE A 8 15.76 -2.63 6.83
C PHE A 8 14.96 -3.67 6.05
N PHE A 9 14.58 -4.78 6.70
CA PHE A 9 13.78 -5.82 6.07
C PHE A 9 12.42 -5.29 5.61
N ALA A 10 11.69 -4.57 6.48
CA ALA A 10 10.39 -4.00 6.14
C ALA A 10 10.49 -3.02 4.97
N ARG A 11 11.55 -2.20 4.91
CA ARG A 11 11.79 -1.29 3.79
C ARG A 11 11.96 -2.06 2.48
N GLU A 12 12.82 -3.07 2.44
CA GLU A 12 13.06 -3.83 1.21
C GLU A 12 11.81 -4.60 0.77
N GLN A 13 11.05 -5.16 1.71
CA GLN A 13 9.76 -5.78 1.41
C GLN A 13 8.77 -4.79 0.79
N MET A 14 8.62 -3.58 1.35
CA MET A 14 7.72 -2.56 0.81
C MET A 14 8.16 -2.10 -0.58
N CYS A 15 9.45 -1.85 -0.78
CA CYS A 15 9.98 -1.44 -2.08
C CYS A 15 9.72 -2.49 -3.16
N LEU A 16 10.01 -3.77 -2.87
CA LEU A 16 9.79 -4.86 -3.82
C LEU A 16 8.30 -5.06 -4.11
N ALA A 17 7.46 -5.15 -3.07
CA ALA A 17 6.03 -5.42 -3.24
C ALA A 17 5.30 -4.31 -4.00
N VAL A 18 5.58 -3.05 -3.67
CA VAL A 18 4.98 -1.90 -4.37
C VAL A 18 5.51 -1.79 -5.79
N GLY A 19 6.82 -2.01 -6.00
CA GLY A 19 7.43 -2.02 -7.34
C GLY A 19 6.77 -3.03 -8.26
N LEU A 20 6.73 -4.31 -7.85
CA LEU A 20 6.12 -5.39 -8.64
C LEU A 20 4.63 -5.14 -8.92
N LEU A 21 3.88 -4.60 -7.95
CA LEU A 21 2.47 -4.27 -8.12
C LEU A 21 2.27 -3.24 -9.24
N LEU A 22 3.03 -2.14 -9.20
CA LEU A 22 2.90 -1.05 -10.15
C LEU A 22 3.48 -1.39 -11.53
N GLU A 23 4.53 -2.20 -11.60
CA GLU A 23 5.06 -2.75 -12.85
C GLU A 23 4.03 -3.64 -13.55
N ARG A 24 3.34 -4.50 -12.78
CA ARG A 24 2.34 -5.42 -13.33
C ARG A 24 1.04 -4.71 -13.73
N PHE A 25 0.66 -3.66 -13.00
CA PHE A 25 -0.60 -2.94 -13.18
C PHE A 25 -0.32 -1.43 -13.31
N PRO A 26 0.19 -0.97 -14.46
CA PRO A 26 0.60 0.42 -14.64
C PRO A 26 -0.57 1.41 -14.54
N ASP A 27 -1.79 0.96 -14.84
CA ASP A 27 -3.02 1.75 -14.69
C ASP A 27 -3.81 1.41 -13.41
N LEU A 28 -3.17 0.94 -12.34
CA LEU A 28 -3.82 0.76 -11.05
C LEU A 28 -4.24 2.11 -10.46
N ARG A 29 -5.53 2.29 -10.15
CA ARG A 29 -6.11 3.55 -9.67
C ARG A 29 -6.92 3.35 -8.41
N LEU A 30 -7.08 4.42 -7.62
CA LEU A 30 -8.03 4.44 -6.50
C LEU A 30 -9.45 4.57 -7.03
N VAL A 31 -10.39 3.81 -6.46
CA VAL A 31 -11.80 3.91 -6.85
C VAL A 31 -12.37 5.26 -6.41
N PRO A 32 -12.90 6.09 -7.34
CA PRO A 32 -13.50 7.37 -6.99
C PRO A 32 -14.63 7.23 -5.96
N GLY A 33 -14.67 8.13 -4.98
CA GLY A 33 -15.71 8.12 -3.92
C GLY A 33 -15.56 7.03 -2.86
N LYS A 34 -14.51 6.20 -2.91
CA LYS A 34 -14.20 5.18 -1.89
C LYS A 34 -12.92 5.47 -1.13
N GLN A 35 -12.87 6.64 -0.48
CA GLN A 35 -11.70 7.09 0.27
C GLN A 35 -11.38 6.15 1.45
N PRO A 36 -10.10 5.85 1.70
CA PRO A 36 -9.70 5.03 2.83
C PRO A 36 -10.02 5.71 4.17
N VAL A 37 -10.60 4.95 5.09
CA VAL A 37 -10.81 5.39 6.49
C VAL A 37 -9.71 4.79 7.36
N PHE A 38 -8.87 5.66 7.92
CA PHE A 38 -7.81 5.27 8.84
C PHE A 38 -8.36 5.06 10.25
N ARG A 39 -7.99 3.94 10.86
CA ARG A 39 -8.37 3.58 12.23
C ARG A 39 -7.14 3.18 13.03
N GLY A 40 -7.28 3.18 14.36
CA GLY A 40 -6.22 2.79 15.30
C GLY A 40 -5.45 3.98 15.88
N TRP A 41 -4.94 3.79 17.10
CA TRP A 41 -4.22 4.80 17.87
C TRP A 41 -2.73 4.44 18.03
N GLU A 42 -2.44 3.22 18.51
CA GLU A 42 -1.07 2.68 18.60
C GLU A 42 -0.54 2.25 17.22
N PHE A 43 -1.39 1.54 16.45
CA PHE A 43 -1.12 1.17 15.06
C PHE A 43 -2.21 1.72 14.17
N ARG A 44 -1.86 2.66 13.28
CA ARG A 44 -2.81 3.37 12.42
C ARG A 44 -2.64 2.98 10.95
N ALA A 45 -3.70 2.48 10.36
CA ALA A 45 -3.73 2.04 8.96
C ALA A 45 -5.14 2.19 8.37
N PRO A 46 -5.29 2.23 7.04
CA PRO A 46 -6.59 2.10 6.43
C PRO A 46 -7.14 0.69 6.66
N ALA A 47 -8.39 0.57 7.09
CA ALA A 47 -9.03 -0.76 7.23
C ALA A 47 -9.29 -1.41 5.85
N THR A 48 -9.37 -0.60 4.80
CA THR A 48 -9.57 -1.01 3.42
C THR A 48 -9.03 0.07 2.49
N LEU A 49 -8.45 -0.34 1.35
CA LEU A 49 -8.07 0.55 0.25
C LEU A 49 -8.66 -0.02 -1.04
N HIS A 50 -9.63 0.69 -1.62
CA HIS A 50 -10.29 0.25 -2.84
C HIS A 50 -9.48 0.71 -4.07
N VAL A 51 -9.15 -0.24 -4.93
CA VAL A 51 -8.44 0.00 -6.18
C VAL A 51 -9.20 -0.61 -7.35
N GLU A 52 -9.01 -0.04 -8.52
CA GLU A 52 -9.46 -0.58 -9.80
C GLU A 52 -8.26 -0.71 -10.73
N PHE A 53 -8.26 -1.77 -11.53
CA PHE A 53 -7.32 -1.91 -12.63
C PHE A 53 -7.86 -1.09 -13.79
N GLY A 54 -7.04 -0.23 -14.38
CA GLY A 54 -7.39 0.38 -15.67
C GLY A 54 -7.68 -0.70 -16.71
N ALA A 55 -8.54 -0.36 -17.67
CA ALA A 55 -8.86 -1.24 -18.78
C ALA A 55 -7.60 -1.43 -19.66
N ASN A 56 -6.83 -2.48 -19.37
CA ASN A 56 -5.91 -3.01 -20.38
C ASN A 56 -6.78 -3.56 -21.51
N SER A 57 -6.72 -2.91 -22.68
CA SER A 57 -7.05 -3.56 -23.95
C SER A 57 -6.00 -4.63 -24.27
#